data_AF-A0A3P3W4A7-F1
#
_entry.id   AF-A0A3P3W4A7-F1
#
_cell.length_a   1.000
_cell.length_b   1.000
_cell.length_c   1.000
_cell.angle_alpha   90.00
_cell.angle_beta   90.00
_cell.angle_gamma   90.00
#
_symmetry.space_group_name_H-M   'P 1'
#
loop_
_entity.id
_entity.type
_entity.pdbx_description
1 polymer ?
#
loop_
_entity_poly.entity_id
_entity_poly.type
_entity_poly.pdbx_seq_one_letter_code
_entity_poly.pdbx_strand_id
1 'polypeptide(L)'
;MNTKENTFDLHLISQKSETNGHTFSSYFLPNEEESIIYSPNTNNINIFIGTNNSGKSRFMRELLKMENWYFSKDLYSNIRSYYDSIKTLFEKNS
;
A
#
# COMPACT_ATOMS: atom_id res chain seq x y z
N MET A 1 0.34 22.87 8.17
CA MET A 1 1.17 21.65 8.33
C MET A 1 1.17 20.95 6.98
N ASN A 2 2.32 20.90 6.29
CA ASN A 2 2.40 20.37 4.92
C ASN A 2 2.40 18.83 5.00
N THR A 3 1.23 18.21 4.81
CA THR A 3 1.01 16.76 5.01
C THR A 3 1.62 15.89 3.91
N LYS A 4 2.26 16.48 2.88
CA LYS A 4 2.85 15.76 1.76
C LYS A 4 4.09 14.94 2.10
N GLU A 5 4.75 15.19 3.24
CA GLU A 5 6.05 14.56 3.55
C GLU A 5 5.95 13.24 4.33
N ASN A 6 4.81 12.92 4.93
CA ASN A 6 4.65 11.72 5.77
C ASN A 6 3.56 10.79 5.21
N THR A 7 3.72 10.34 3.98
CA THR A 7 2.81 9.36 3.39
C THR A 7 3.53 8.07 3.03
N PHE A 8 2.78 6.97 2.99
CA PHE A 8 3.28 5.69 2.52
C PHE A 8 2.26 4.98 1.65
N ASP A 9 2.76 4.16 0.75
CA ASP A 9 1.95 3.42 -0.20
C ASP A 9 1.82 1.95 0.22
N LEU A 10 0.64 1.38 0.00
CA LEU A 10 0.36 -0.03 0.22
C LEU A 10 0.47 -0.76 -1.11
N HIS A 11 1.41 -1.67 -1.24
CA HIS A 11 1.64 -2.43 -2.46
C HIS A 11 0.54 -3.48 -2.71
N LEU A 12 0.01 -3.37 -3.92
CA LEU A 12 -1.00 -4.13 -4.65
C LEU A 12 -0.69 -5.60 -4.93
N ILE A 13 0.08 -6.31 -4.11
CA ILE A 13 0.63 -7.61 -4.55
C ILE A 13 -0.28 -8.78 -4.17
N SER A 14 -0.93 -9.38 -5.16
CA SER A 14 -1.55 -10.70 -5.01
C SER A 14 -0.51 -11.78 -5.34
N GLN A 15 0.39 -12.12 -4.41
CA GLN A 15 1.36 -13.21 -4.63
C GLN A 15 0.72 -14.62 -4.55
N LYS A 16 -0.57 -14.71 -4.21
CA LYS A 16 -1.26 -15.98 -3.92
C LYS A 16 -2.64 -16.17 -4.56
N SER A 17 -3.09 -15.32 -5.49
CA SER A 17 -4.36 -15.61 -6.17
C SER A 17 -4.16 -16.66 -7.26
N GLU A 18 -3.96 -17.91 -6.86
CA GLU A 18 -4.36 -19.09 -7.65
C GLU A 18 -5.89 -19.17 -7.82
N THR A 19 -6.62 -18.26 -7.17
CA THR A 19 -8.05 -18.06 -7.41
C THR A 19 -8.25 -17.44 -8.79
N ASN A 20 -8.61 -18.28 -9.76
CA ASN A 20 -9.23 -17.90 -11.02
C ASN A 20 -10.41 -16.96 -10.75
N GLY A 21 -10.16 -15.66 -10.70
CA GLY A 21 -11.18 -14.69 -10.38
C GLY A 21 -10.65 -13.57 -9.50
N HIS A 22 -10.05 -12.58 -10.15
CA HIS A 22 -10.00 -11.17 -9.75
C HIS A 22 -8.75 -10.72 -8.98
N THR A 23 -7.84 -10.11 -9.74
CA THR A 23 -6.66 -9.37 -9.28
C THR A 23 -6.89 -7.85 -9.36
N PHE A 24 -5.94 -7.06 -8.84
CA PHE A 24 -5.92 -5.60 -9.02
C PHE A 24 -5.58 -5.16 -10.46
N SER A 25 -5.26 -6.09 -11.36
CA SER A 25 -4.78 -5.79 -12.72
C SER A 25 -5.81 -5.12 -13.63
N SER A 26 -7.08 -5.03 -13.22
CA SER A 26 -8.14 -4.34 -13.96
C SER A 26 -8.35 -2.88 -13.51
N TYR A 27 -7.57 -2.38 -12.56
CA TYR A 27 -7.70 -1.02 -12.02
C TYR A 27 -6.45 -0.21 -12.36
N PHE A 28 -6.61 1.09 -12.55
CA PHE A 28 -5.57 2.00 -13.03
C PHE A 28 -5.62 3.29 -12.22
N LEU A 29 -4.47 3.91 -12.00
CA LEU A 29 -4.42 5.26 -11.45
C LEU A 29 -4.75 6.29 -12.55
N PRO A 30 -5.21 7.49 -12.17
CA PRO A 30 -5.48 8.55 -13.15
C PRO A 30 -4.24 8.87 -13.98
N ASN A 31 -4.40 8.87 -15.31
CA ASN A 31 -3.33 9.11 -16.29
C ASN A 31 -2.22 8.05 -16.33
N GLU A 32 -2.47 6.85 -15.80
CA GLU A 32 -1.56 5.72 -15.93
C GLU A 32 -2.12 4.69 -16.91
N GLU A 33 -1.25 4.17 -17.79
CA GLU A 33 -1.58 3.10 -18.74
C GLU A 33 -1.40 1.71 -18.13
N GLU A 34 -0.62 1.62 -17.05
CA GLU A 34 -0.35 0.39 -16.33
C GLU A 34 -1.34 0.16 -15.19
N SER A 35 -1.64 -1.11 -14.93
CA SER A 35 -2.53 -1.45 -13.83
C SER A 35 -1.92 -1.07 -12.49
N ILE A 36 -2.76 -0.67 -11.55
CA ILE A 36 -2.36 -0.26 -10.20
C ILE A 36 -1.62 -1.40 -9.48
N ILE A 37 -0.38 -1.11 -9.07
CA ILE A 37 0.45 -2.01 -8.26
C ILE A 37 0.61 -1.53 -6.81
N TYR A 38 0.01 -0.39 -6.46
CA TYR A 38 0.00 0.17 -5.10
C TYR A 38 -1.19 1.12 -4.88
N SER A 39 -1.69 1.20 -3.65
CA SER A 39 -2.60 2.26 -3.21
C SER A 39 -1.79 3.44 -2.67
N PRO A 40 -1.86 4.61 -3.31
CA PRO A 40 -1.07 5.77 -2.89
C PRO A 40 -1.54 6.32 -1.54
N ASN A 41 -0.62 6.89 -0.77
CA ASN A 41 -0.90 7.64 0.45
C ASN A 41 -1.90 6.93 1.38
N THR A 42 -1.64 5.65 1.67
CA THR A 42 -2.57 4.75 2.37
C THR A 42 -2.92 5.24 3.77
N ASN A 43 -2.04 6.00 4.42
CA ASN A 43 -2.32 6.63 5.71
C ASN A 43 -3.23 7.87 5.64
N ASN A 44 -3.68 8.26 4.45
CA ASN A 44 -4.69 9.29 4.25
C ASN A 44 -6.05 8.67 3.88
N ILE A 45 -7.09 9.50 3.91
CA ILE A 45 -8.41 9.10 3.43
C ILE A 45 -8.35 8.89 1.91
N ASN A 46 -8.57 7.64 1.48
CA ASN A 46 -8.66 7.26 0.08
C ASN A 46 -10.13 7.13 -0.34
N ILE A 47 -10.57 7.97 -1.28
CA ILE A 47 -11.96 7.98 -1.78
C ILE A 47 -12.00 7.36 -3.18
N PHE A 48 -12.70 6.24 -3.31
CA PHE A 48 -12.86 5.52 -4.58
C PHE A 48 -14.07 6.05 -5.35
N ILE A 49 -13.82 6.76 -6.45
CA ILE A 49 -14.86 7.40 -7.28
C ILE A 49 -14.97 6.66 -8.63
N GLY A 50 -16.19 6.48 -9.13
CA GLY A 50 -16.45 5.87 -10.42
C GLY A 50 -17.94 5.62 -10.66
N THR A 51 -18.33 5.32 -11.88
CA THR A 51 -19.72 5.02 -12.27
C THR A 51 -20.26 3.75 -11.62
N ASN A 52 -21.58 3.55 -11.65
CA ASN A 52 -22.15 2.26 -11.22
C ASN A 52 -21.52 1.12 -12.01
N ASN A 53 -21.29 -0.02 -11.35
CA ASN A 53 -20.63 -1.20 -11.92
C ASN A 53 -19.14 -1.02 -12.32
N SER A 54 -18.49 0.09 -11.94
CA SER A 54 -17.06 0.34 -12.22
C SER A 54 -16.08 -0.51 -11.39
N GLY A 55 -16.56 -1.50 -10.64
CA GLY A 55 -15.71 -2.37 -9.83
C GLY A 55 -15.31 -1.83 -8.44
N LYS A 56 -15.78 -0.66 -7.98
CA LYS A 56 -15.42 -0.10 -6.64
C LYS A 56 -15.55 -1.10 -5.49
N SER A 57 -16.72 -1.73 -5.34
CA SER A 57 -16.94 -2.72 -4.28
C SER A 57 -16.12 -4.00 -4.47
N ARG A 58 -15.76 -4.33 -5.72
CA ARG A 58 -14.89 -5.48 -6.03
C ARG A 58 -13.45 -5.17 -5.63
N PHE A 59 -12.94 -3.97 -5.94
CA PHE A 59 -11.63 -3.50 -5.48
C PHE A 59 -11.52 -3.61 -3.96
N MET A 60 -12.51 -3.08 -3.23
CA MET A 60 -12.53 -3.14 -1.77
C MET A 60 -12.56 -4.57 -1.24
N ARG A 61 -13.31 -5.48 -1.87
CA ARG A 61 -13.31 -6.89 -1.48
C ARG A 61 -11.94 -7.54 -1.69
N GLU A 62 -11.27 -7.27 -2.80
CA GLU A 62 -9.91 -7.80 -3.04
C GLU A 62 -8.91 -7.22 -2.02
N LEU A 63 -9.01 -5.92 -1.71
CA LEU A 63 -8.20 -5.27 -0.67
C LEU A 63 -8.40 -5.92 0.70
N LEU A 64 -9.65 -6.19 1.09
CA LEU A 64 -9.96 -6.83 2.37
C LEU A 64 -9.58 -8.31 2.45
N LYS A 65 -9.47 -8.99 1.30
CA LYS A 65 -9.00 -10.39 1.23
C LYS A 65 -7.48 -10.51 1.32
N MET A 66 -6.73 -9.42 1.21
CA MET A 66 -5.28 -9.46 1.31
C MET A 66 -4.85 -9.97 2.70
N GLU A 67 -4.26 -11.17 2.74
CA GLU A 67 -3.72 -11.76 3.97
C GLU A 67 -2.50 -11.01 4.49
N ASN A 68 -1.72 -10.41 3.58
CA ASN A 68 -0.48 -9.71 3.90
C ASN A 68 -0.47 -8.33 3.26
N TRP A 69 0.02 -7.35 4.03
CA TRP A 69 0.18 -5.97 3.58
C TRP A 69 1.65 -5.69 3.34
N TYR A 70 1.96 -5.22 2.14
CA TYR A 70 3.31 -4.87 1.73
C TYR A 70 3.39 -3.36 1.62
N PHE A 71 4.40 -2.74 2.21
CA PHE A 71 4.61 -1.30 2.12
C PHE A 71 5.83 -0.99 1.24
N SER A 72 5.98 0.27 0.86
CA SER A 72 7.10 0.71 0.05
C SER A 72 8.45 0.36 0.68
N LYS A 73 9.44 0.06 -0.18
CA LYS A 73 10.81 -0.23 0.25
C LYS A 73 11.38 0.89 1.10
N ASP A 74 11.04 2.14 0.78
CA ASP A 74 11.47 3.32 1.53
C ASP A 74 10.92 3.32 2.95
N LEU A 75 9.64 2.97 3.16
CA LEU A 75 9.08 2.83 4.50
C LEU A 75 9.81 1.76 5.30
N TYR A 76 10.07 0.60 4.69
CA TYR A 76 10.83 -0.47 5.33
C TYR A 76 12.23 -0.02 5.75
N SER A 77 12.96 0.65 4.85
CA SER A 77 14.28 1.21 5.12
C SER A 77 14.27 2.24 6.24
N ASN A 78 13.25 3.11 6.29
CA ASN A 78 13.11 4.12 7.34
C ASN A 78 12.84 3.48 8.71
N ILE A 79 11.92 2.51 8.77
CA ILE A 79 11.64 1.75 10.00
C ILE A 79 12.90 1.03 10.49
N ARG A 80 13.65 0.42 9.56
CA ARG A 80 14.88 -0.30 9.90
C ARG A 80 15.95 0.63 10.45
N SER A 81 16.20 1.76 9.79
CA SER A 81 17.15 2.78 10.24
C SER A 81 16.80 3.32 11.63
N TYR A 82 15.52 3.59 11.87
CA TYR A 82 15.03 4.00 13.19
C TYR A 82 15.27 2.94 14.26
N TYR A 83 14.94 1.68 13.98
CA TYR A 83 15.19 0.57 14.88
C TYR A 83 16.68 0.41 15.23
N ASP A 84 17.56 0.45 14.23
CA ASP A 84 19.01 0.31 14.44
C ASP A 84 19.56 1.51 15.26
N SER A 85 19.00 2.71 15.09
CA SER A 85 19.34 3.90 15.88
C SER A 85 18.95 3.75 17.35
N ILE A 86 17.74 3.24 17.63
CA ILE A 86 17.28 2.94 18.99
C ILE A 86 18.16 1.88 19.64
N LYS A 87 18.43 0.78 18.91
CA LYS A 87 19.26 -0.31 19.41
C LYS A 87 20.65 0.19 19.83
N THR A 88 21.27 1.00 18.99
CA THR A 88 22.57 1.63 19.28
C THR A 88 22.51 2.50 20.55
N LEU A 89 21.41 3.23 20.76
CA LEU A 89 21.23 4.06 21.95
C LEU A 89 21.15 3.21 23.23
N PHE A 90 20.43 2.09 23.21
CA PHE A 90 20.32 1.20 24.37
C PHE A 90 21.63 0.48 24.68
N GLU A 91 22.37 0.02 23.65
CA GLU A 91 23.66 -0.65 23.83
C GLU A 91 24.76 0.28 24.35
N LYS A 92 24.70 1.59 24.05
CA LYS A 92 25.64 2.58 24.60
C LYS A 92 25.37 2.98 26.05
N ASN A 93 24.15 2.74 26.54
CA ASN A 93 23.70 3.13 27.88
C ASN A 93 23.54 1.94 28.84
N SER A 94 23.92 0.73 28.40
CA SER A 94 23.98 -0.50 29.20
C SER A 94 25.44 -0.86 29.49
#